data_AF-A0A4Q4M4A2-F1
#
_entry.id   AF-A0A4Q4M4A2-F1
#
_cell.length_a   1.000
_cell.length_b   1.000
_cell.length_c   1.000
_cell.angle_alpha   90.00
_cell.angle_beta   90.00
_cell.angle_gamma   90.00
#
_symmetry.space_group_name_H-M   'P 1'
#
loop_
_entity.id
_entity.type
_entity.pdbx_description
1 polymer ?
#
loop_
_entity_poly.entity_id
_entity_poly.type
_entity_poly.pdbx_seq_one_letter_code
_entity_poly.pdbx_strand_id
1 'polypeptide(L)'
;MAANCKITSANQNLWFLDPVVIELQSCPVISAEEIAELMVPTRMRFLDSSSGAVVHEFKKGYGPSEWDCSTISTLHDTGARRLHRRSLSKILKMDQSWIGDAQFYPPLIPPLCLPLLSQAHREATVGRLLQHLDNSRYTEYATTLTFRSSAVDRCLRHFVGGNEASNTLPQLSANITSIMHCGALLPLEASAMTSSSTIHLITGVRIYIVYPPTPHNMTTMHKYLLDLTKFPAPKHANVCNDLQEGITFVQRAGQTATIPPFCPTMIFSTTTSAGVIVRSRCHNDVSMRLTQVELIVDQIRAVQHVCQETADTSLEYHTVQLYKDVSTVFRASEPSTPARRRSLALGAAWKDNHTRFRALIEGYVSQPLKDKILKNVPRLWNFAVQNQDFEECPVCNVDLKDLGMAFIAHFRKEHWNEAEDNTQ
;
A
#
# COMPACT_ATOMS: atom_id res chain seq x y z
N MET A 1 30.49 4.94 -12.41
CA MET A 1 30.66 5.04 -13.88
C MET A 1 29.38 4.53 -14.52
N ALA A 2 28.54 5.44 -15.01
CA ALA A 2 27.27 5.10 -15.64
C ALA A 2 27.53 4.48 -17.02
N ALA A 3 26.96 3.31 -17.28
CA ALA A 3 26.97 2.72 -18.60
C ALA A 3 26.07 3.56 -19.51
N ASN A 4 26.70 4.38 -20.36
CA ASN A 4 26.05 5.13 -21.43
C ASN A 4 25.53 4.14 -22.48
N CYS A 5 24.31 3.64 -22.28
CA CYS A 5 23.62 2.85 -23.29
C CYS A 5 23.04 3.81 -24.33
N LYS A 6 23.76 4.03 -25.43
CA LYS A 6 23.30 4.84 -26.57
C LYS A 6 22.04 4.20 -27.16
N ILE A 7 20.92 4.90 -27.07
CA ILE A 7 19.68 4.55 -27.76
C ILE A 7 19.93 4.65 -29.28
N THR A 8 19.78 3.55 -30.01
CA THR A 8 19.86 3.50 -31.48
C THR A 8 18.49 3.73 -32.12
N SER A 9 18.45 4.19 -33.37
CA SER A 9 17.21 4.49 -34.11
C SER A 9 16.25 3.29 -34.25
N ALA A 10 16.77 2.06 -34.27
CA ALA A 10 15.97 0.84 -34.27
C ALA A 10 15.24 0.60 -32.93
N ASN A 11 15.84 0.95 -31.80
CA ASN A 11 15.23 0.83 -30.47
C ASN A 11 14.21 1.95 -30.22
N GLN A 12 14.38 3.13 -30.82
CA GLN A 12 13.36 4.18 -30.81
C GLN A 12 12.05 3.73 -31.48
N ASN A 13 12.13 3.07 -32.64
CA ASN A 13 10.96 2.63 -33.40
C ASN A 13 10.12 1.54 -32.69
N LEU A 14 10.75 0.66 -31.90
CA LEU A 14 10.04 -0.31 -31.06
C LEU A 14 9.34 0.37 -29.87
N TRP A 15 9.90 1.48 -29.38
CA TRP A 15 9.35 2.28 -28.29
C TRP A 15 8.06 3.02 -28.67
N PHE A 16 7.96 3.51 -29.90
CA PHE A 16 6.74 4.15 -30.41
C PHE A 16 5.52 3.21 -30.53
N LEU A 17 5.76 1.90 -30.50
CA LEU A 17 4.70 0.89 -30.55
C LEU A 17 4.31 0.35 -29.18
N ASP A 18 5.01 0.77 -28.12
CA ASP A 18 4.73 0.32 -26.76
C ASP A 18 3.41 0.92 -26.24
N PRO A 19 2.46 0.11 -25.71
CA PRO A 19 1.17 0.61 -25.24
C PRO A 19 1.26 1.68 -24.16
N VAL A 20 2.28 1.66 -23.30
CA VAL A 20 2.50 2.68 -22.26
C VAL A 20 2.98 3.97 -22.90
N VAL A 21 3.96 3.88 -23.81
CA VAL A 21 4.53 5.05 -24.52
C VAL A 21 3.48 5.72 -25.39
N ILE A 22 2.70 4.95 -26.15
CA ILE A 22 1.57 5.45 -26.94
C ILE A 22 0.61 6.23 -26.05
N GLU A 23 0.27 5.67 -24.88
CA GLU A 23 -0.70 6.31 -24.01
C GLU A 23 -0.15 7.59 -23.36
N LEU A 24 1.13 7.62 -23.02
CA LEU A 24 1.81 8.84 -22.54
C LEU A 24 1.84 9.93 -23.61
N GLN A 25 2.20 9.59 -24.84
CA GLN A 25 2.20 10.52 -25.98
C GLN A 25 0.81 11.10 -26.26
N SER A 26 -0.25 10.36 -25.91
CA SER A 26 -1.63 10.81 -26.06
C SER A 26 -2.14 11.71 -24.93
N CYS A 27 -1.37 11.85 -23.84
CA CYS A 27 -1.77 12.62 -22.66
C CYS A 27 -1.63 14.13 -22.90
N PRO A 28 -2.68 14.94 -22.66
CA PRO A 28 -2.66 16.38 -22.96
C PRO A 28 -1.92 17.25 -21.93
N VAL A 29 -1.55 16.72 -20.76
CA VAL A 29 -1.11 17.55 -19.60
C VAL A 29 0.39 17.63 -19.44
N ILE A 30 1.17 16.78 -20.11
CA ILE A 30 2.57 16.60 -19.77
C ILE A 30 3.44 16.58 -21.02
N SER A 31 4.52 17.36 -20.99
CA SER A 31 5.63 17.17 -21.89
C SER A 31 6.14 15.74 -21.64
N ALA A 32 6.02 14.86 -22.64
CA ALA A 32 6.35 13.45 -22.51
C ALA A 32 7.75 13.20 -21.91
N GLU A 33 8.64 14.21 -21.96
CA GLU A 33 9.97 14.25 -21.36
C GLU A 33 9.96 14.10 -19.82
N GLU A 34 9.10 14.81 -19.07
CA GLU A 34 9.12 14.76 -17.59
C GLU A 34 8.63 13.42 -17.02
N ILE A 35 7.67 12.75 -17.68
CA ILE A 35 7.28 11.39 -17.31
C ILE A 35 8.24 10.34 -17.89
N ALA A 36 8.81 10.58 -19.07
CA ALA A 36 9.86 9.70 -19.60
C ALA A 36 11.11 9.71 -18.70
N GLU A 37 11.37 10.76 -17.94
CA GLU A 37 12.42 10.76 -16.91
C GLU A 37 12.07 9.87 -15.69
N LEU A 38 10.78 9.66 -15.40
CA LEU A 38 10.32 8.74 -14.34
C LEU A 38 10.32 7.27 -14.79
N MET A 39 10.33 7.04 -16.10
CA MET A 39 10.39 5.71 -16.70
C MET A 39 11.80 5.45 -17.19
N VAL A 40 12.56 4.58 -16.52
CA VAL A 40 13.87 4.16 -17.03
C VAL A 40 13.69 2.94 -17.93
N PRO A 41 13.60 3.09 -19.27
CA PRO A 41 13.31 1.98 -20.18
C PRO A 41 14.32 0.83 -20.11
N THR A 42 15.56 1.08 -19.70
CA THR A 42 16.58 0.03 -19.56
C THR A 42 16.40 -0.86 -18.34
N ARG A 43 15.52 -0.50 -17.39
CA ARG A 43 15.31 -1.19 -16.11
C ARG A 43 13.86 -1.58 -15.82
N MET A 44 12.94 -1.19 -16.70
CA MET A 44 11.52 -1.50 -16.60
C MET A 44 11.14 -2.61 -17.58
N ARG A 45 10.30 -3.55 -17.15
CA ARG A 45 9.70 -4.55 -18.03
C ARG A 45 8.22 -4.29 -18.19
N PHE A 46 7.68 -4.53 -19.38
CA PHE A 46 6.29 -4.23 -19.70
C PHE A 46 5.41 -5.45 -19.48
N LEU A 47 4.34 -5.35 -18.70
CA LEU A 47 3.29 -6.37 -18.71
C LEU A 47 2.30 -6.01 -19.81
N ASP A 48 2.26 -6.80 -20.87
CA ASP A 48 1.11 -6.77 -21.77
C ASP A 48 -0.03 -7.61 -21.18
N SER A 49 -1.27 -7.22 -21.48
CA SER A 49 -2.44 -8.00 -21.06
C SER A 49 -2.60 -9.32 -21.83
N SER A 50 -1.82 -9.52 -22.90
CA SER A 50 -2.00 -10.59 -23.89
C SER A 50 -1.01 -11.74 -23.81
N SER A 51 0.23 -11.56 -23.35
CA SER A 51 1.29 -12.56 -23.50
C SER A 51 1.70 -13.25 -22.21
N GLY A 52 1.48 -12.67 -21.03
CA GLY A 52 1.90 -13.29 -19.75
C GLY A 52 3.40 -13.66 -19.67
N ALA A 53 4.21 -13.32 -20.68
CA ALA A 53 5.56 -13.82 -20.87
C ALA A 53 6.58 -13.08 -20.01
N VAL A 54 6.28 -11.83 -19.63
CA VAL A 54 7.11 -11.03 -18.72
C VAL A 54 7.03 -11.50 -17.26
N VAL A 55 6.09 -12.39 -16.93
CA VAL A 55 5.91 -12.98 -15.60
C VAL A 55 7.08 -13.90 -15.22
N HIS A 56 7.71 -14.60 -16.17
CA HIS A 56 8.59 -15.73 -15.84
C HIS A 56 9.97 -15.32 -15.28
N GLU A 57 10.46 -14.14 -15.66
CA GLU A 57 11.75 -13.62 -15.19
C GLU A 57 11.58 -12.67 -13.98
N PHE A 58 10.37 -12.13 -13.79
CA PHE A 58 9.92 -11.40 -12.58
C PHE A 58 9.70 -12.30 -11.36
N LYS A 59 9.36 -13.56 -11.60
CA LYS A 59 9.27 -14.60 -10.55
C LYS A 59 10.57 -14.82 -9.77
N LYS A 60 11.73 -14.30 -10.21
CA LYS A 60 12.99 -14.45 -9.44
C LYS A 60 13.08 -13.44 -8.29
N GLY A 61 12.70 -12.18 -8.52
CA GLY A 61 12.64 -11.14 -7.47
C GLY A 61 11.44 -11.31 -6.53
N TYR A 62 10.33 -11.85 -7.04
CA TYR A 62 9.17 -12.33 -6.26
C TYR A 62 9.26 -13.83 -5.92
N GLY A 63 10.44 -14.45 -6.10
CA GLY A 63 10.62 -15.89 -5.97
C GLY A 63 10.53 -16.36 -4.52
N PRO A 64 10.55 -17.69 -4.27
CA PRO A 64 10.41 -18.25 -2.94
C PRO A 64 11.71 -18.06 -2.13
N SER A 65 12.16 -16.83 -1.94
CA SER A 65 13.00 -16.45 -0.81
C SER A 65 12.03 -16.11 0.30
N GLU A 66 11.95 -16.91 1.38
CA GLU A 66 11.39 -16.68 2.74
C GLU A 66 10.08 -15.86 2.94
N TRP A 67 9.52 -15.27 1.90
CA TRP A 67 8.56 -14.19 1.85
C TRP A 67 7.46 -14.72 0.92
N ASP A 68 6.40 -15.26 1.50
CA ASP A 68 5.26 -15.85 0.77
C ASP A 68 4.36 -14.74 0.13
N CYS A 69 4.98 -13.74 -0.49
CA CYS A 69 4.33 -12.77 -1.38
C CYS A 69 4.22 -13.41 -2.78
N SER A 70 3.52 -14.54 -2.85
CA SER A 70 3.44 -15.41 -4.04
C SER A 70 2.66 -14.80 -5.22
N THR A 71 2.08 -13.62 -5.06
CA THR A 71 1.35 -12.92 -6.11
C THR A 71 2.22 -11.83 -6.72
N ILE A 72 2.57 -11.97 -7.99
CA ILE A 72 3.08 -10.87 -8.83
C ILE A 72 1.92 -9.94 -9.11
N SER A 73 2.18 -8.65 -9.40
CA SER A 73 1.11 -7.79 -9.88
C SER A 73 0.45 -8.37 -11.12
N THR A 74 -0.88 -8.41 -11.11
CA THR A 74 -1.66 -8.95 -12.23
C THR A 74 -2.60 -7.91 -12.80
N LEU A 75 -2.86 -8.02 -14.10
CA LEU A 75 -3.84 -7.23 -14.83
C LEU A 75 -4.81 -8.19 -15.51
N HIS A 76 -6.10 -8.05 -15.23
CA HIS A 76 -7.14 -8.90 -15.79
C HIS A 76 -8.23 -8.06 -16.44
N ASP A 77 -8.67 -8.44 -17.64
CA ASP A 77 -9.92 -7.90 -18.19
C ASP A 77 -11.09 -8.62 -17.53
N THR A 78 -11.90 -7.88 -16.79
CA THR A 78 -13.10 -8.42 -16.14
C THR A 78 -14.35 -8.20 -16.98
N GLY A 79 -14.24 -7.49 -18.12
CA GLY A 79 -15.37 -7.11 -18.94
C GLY A 79 -16.37 -6.22 -18.20
N ALA A 80 -16.01 -5.66 -17.04
CA ALA A 80 -16.87 -4.87 -16.15
C ALA A 80 -17.11 -3.45 -16.70
N ARG A 81 -17.54 -3.36 -17.97
CA ARG A 81 -17.81 -2.12 -18.70
C ARG A 81 -19.17 -1.48 -18.37
N ARG A 82 -19.83 -1.88 -17.28
CA ARG A 82 -21.24 -1.52 -17.03
C ARG A 82 -21.46 -0.14 -16.42
N LEU A 83 -20.46 0.46 -15.75
CA LEU A 83 -20.60 1.79 -15.16
C LEU A 83 -19.96 2.85 -16.05
N HIS A 84 -20.81 3.54 -16.82
CA HIS A 84 -20.40 4.69 -17.62
C HIS A 84 -20.06 5.90 -16.71
N ARG A 85 -19.13 6.77 -17.13
CA ARG A 85 -18.73 8.01 -16.41
C ARG A 85 -19.94 8.83 -15.92
N ARG A 86 -20.87 9.14 -16.83
CA ARG A 86 -22.16 9.80 -16.53
C ARG A 86 -22.96 9.14 -15.40
N SER A 87 -23.01 7.81 -15.37
CA SER A 87 -23.71 7.07 -14.32
C SER A 87 -22.99 7.20 -12.99
N LEU A 88 -21.65 7.15 -12.99
CA LEU A 88 -20.85 7.38 -11.79
C LEU A 88 -21.01 8.81 -11.23
N SER A 89 -20.99 9.84 -12.09
CA SER A 89 -21.24 11.22 -11.66
C SER A 89 -22.62 11.37 -11.02
N LYS A 90 -23.66 10.74 -11.60
CA LYS A 90 -25.01 10.72 -11.02
C LYS A 90 -25.05 10.03 -9.67
N ILE A 91 -24.42 8.85 -9.54
CA ILE A 91 -24.36 8.10 -8.27
C ILE A 91 -23.69 8.93 -7.17
N LEU A 92 -22.55 9.54 -7.47
CA LEU A 92 -21.80 10.37 -6.52
C LEU A 92 -22.54 11.66 -6.12
N LYS A 93 -23.44 12.16 -6.97
CA LYS A 93 -24.29 13.32 -6.66
C LYS A 93 -25.52 12.95 -5.85
N MET A 94 -25.97 11.69 -5.88
CA MET A 94 -27.12 11.21 -5.10
C MET A 94 -26.81 11.07 -3.61
N ASP A 95 -25.56 10.78 -3.27
CA ASP A 95 -25.08 10.66 -1.89
C ASP A 95 -23.78 11.44 -1.78
N GLN A 96 -23.82 12.59 -1.10
CA GLN A 96 -22.67 13.48 -0.89
C GLN A 96 -22.10 13.39 0.53
N SER A 97 -22.53 12.39 1.33
CA SER A 97 -22.03 12.20 2.70
C SER A 97 -20.50 12.00 2.77
N TRP A 98 -19.90 11.53 1.66
CA TRP A 98 -18.48 11.26 1.54
C TRP A 98 -17.59 12.50 1.37
N ILE A 99 -18.16 13.68 1.08
CA ILE A 99 -17.36 14.89 0.77
C ILE A 99 -16.50 15.31 1.97
N GLY A 100 -17.02 15.15 3.20
CA GLY A 100 -16.28 15.47 4.43
C GLY A 100 -15.11 14.52 4.71
N ASP A 101 -15.22 13.26 4.24
CA ASP A 101 -14.22 12.22 4.45
C ASP A 101 -13.20 12.11 3.30
N ALA A 102 -13.29 13.01 2.30
CA ALA A 102 -12.49 12.94 1.11
C ALA A 102 -11.06 13.41 1.36
N GLN A 103 -10.10 12.54 1.01
CA GLN A 103 -8.67 12.80 1.13
C GLN A 103 -8.07 13.20 -0.22
N PHE A 104 -7.19 14.19 -0.20
CA PHE A 104 -6.55 14.75 -1.39
C PHE A 104 -5.07 14.45 -1.37
N TYR A 105 -4.53 14.09 -2.53
CA TYR A 105 -3.10 14.07 -2.75
C TYR A 105 -2.69 15.28 -3.61
N PRO A 106 -1.72 16.11 -3.16
CA PRO A 106 -1.33 17.30 -3.91
C PRO A 106 -0.64 16.95 -5.24
N PRO A 107 -0.75 17.82 -6.27
CA PRO A 107 0.00 17.65 -7.52
C PRO A 107 1.51 17.83 -7.28
N LEU A 108 2.34 17.18 -8.09
CA LEU A 108 3.81 17.23 -7.98
C LEU A 108 4.45 18.52 -8.54
N ILE A 109 3.70 19.39 -9.22
CA ILE A 109 4.25 20.55 -9.93
C ILE A 109 3.59 21.87 -9.46
N PRO A 110 4.35 22.94 -9.17
CA PRO A 110 3.83 24.30 -9.00
C PRO A 110 3.40 24.92 -10.35
N PRO A 111 2.33 25.74 -10.42
CA PRO A 111 1.59 26.35 -9.33
C PRO A 111 0.20 25.72 -9.21
N LEU A 112 0.10 24.47 -8.76
CA LEU A 112 -1.22 23.86 -8.52
C LEU A 112 -1.40 23.31 -7.09
N CYS A 113 -0.44 23.57 -6.21
CA CYS A 113 -0.68 23.53 -4.78
C CYS A 113 -1.51 24.77 -4.40
N LEU A 114 -2.82 24.73 -4.63
CA LEU A 114 -3.69 25.51 -3.76
C LEU A 114 -3.52 24.89 -2.38
N PRO A 115 -3.05 25.65 -1.38
CA PRO A 115 -3.15 25.19 -0.01
C PRO A 115 -4.62 24.85 0.24
N LEU A 116 -4.94 23.59 0.56
CA LEU A 116 -6.30 23.20 0.93
C LEU A 116 -6.60 23.74 2.35
N LEU A 117 -6.61 25.07 2.49
CA LEU A 117 -6.64 25.78 3.77
C LEU A 117 -8.05 25.99 4.32
N SER A 118 -9.12 25.70 3.55
CA SER A 118 -10.47 25.72 4.09
C SER A 118 -11.36 24.61 3.54
N GLN A 119 -12.30 24.16 4.39
CA GLN A 119 -13.34 23.20 4.05
C GLN A 119 -14.12 23.62 2.79
N ALA A 120 -14.43 24.91 2.65
CA ALA A 120 -15.12 25.46 1.49
C ALA A 120 -14.32 25.28 0.17
N HIS A 121 -12.99 25.42 0.20
CA HIS A 121 -12.16 25.16 -0.97
C HIS A 121 -12.12 23.66 -1.33
N ARG A 122 -12.11 22.77 -0.33
CA ARG A 122 -12.22 21.31 -0.56
C ARG A 122 -13.53 20.99 -1.24
N GLU A 123 -14.65 21.45 -0.70
CA GLU A 123 -15.99 21.23 -1.24
C GLU A 123 -16.13 21.78 -2.66
N ALA A 124 -15.62 23.00 -2.92
CA ALA A 124 -15.61 23.59 -4.26
C ALA A 124 -14.77 22.76 -5.25
N THR A 125 -13.62 22.24 -4.80
CA THR A 125 -12.76 21.36 -5.60
C THR A 125 -13.44 20.05 -5.91
N VAL A 126 -14.13 19.43 -4.94
CA VAL A 126 -14.97 18.24 -5.16
C VAL A 126 -16.10 18.54 -6.15
N GLY A 127 -16.76 19.69 -6.02
CA GLY A 127 -17.83 20.11 -6.94
C GLY A 127 -17.35 20.19 -8.38
N ARG A 128 -16.20 20.85 -8.62
CA ARG A 128 -15.56 20.90 -9.95
C ARG A 128 -15.18 19.52 -10.47
N LEU A 129 -14.59 18.68 -9.60
CA LEU A 129 -14.26 17.28 -9.88
C LEU A 129 -15.45 16.49 -10.42
N LEU A 130 -16.59 16.55 -9.71
CA LEU A 130 -17.81 15.84 -10.10
C LEU A 130 -18.44 16.39 -11.38
N GLN A 131 -18.25 17.68 -11.66
CA GLN A 131 -18.69 18.31 -12.90
C GLN A 131 -17.86 17.85 -14.11
N HIS A 132 -16.56 17.60 -13.91
CA HIS A 132 -15.63 17.25 -14.98
C HIS A 132 -15.24 15.77 -15.03
N LEU A 133 -15.87 14.90 -14.25
CA LEU A 133 -15.65 13.45 -14.30
C LEU A 133 -15.87 12.84 -15.69
N ASP A 134 -16.78 13.42 -16.48
CA ASP A 134 -17.05 13.01 -17.86
C ASP A 134 -16.00 13.52 -18.86
N ASN A 135 -15.22 14.53 -18.50
CA ASN A 135 -14.16 15.11 -19.34
C ASN A 135 -12.85 14.34 -19.14
N SER A 136 -12.51 13.46 -20.10
CA SER A 136 -11.26 12.68 -20.07
C SER A 136 -9.99 13.51 -20.11
N ARG A 137 -10.06 14.74 -20.61
CA ARG A 137 -8.92 15.64 -20.80
C ARG A 137 -9.03 16.86 -19.89
N TYR A 138 -9.58 16.68 -18.69
CA TYR A 138 -9.65 17.77 -17.72
C TYR A 138 -8.27 17.94 -17.06
N THR A 139 -7.61 19.06 -17.37
CA THR A 139 -6.19 19.30 -17.05
C THR A 139 -6.00 20.41 -16.00
N GLU A 140 -7.08 21.08 -15.60
CA GLU A 140 -7.02 22.26 -14.72
C GLU A 140 -6.49 21.90 -13.33
N TYR A 141 -6.76 20.69 -12.84
CA TYR A 141 -6.25 20.18 -11.56
C TYR A 141 -5.71 18.76 -11.73
N ALA A 142 -4.42 18.55 -11.52
CA ALA A 142 -3.77 17.24 -11.57
C ALA A 142 -3.70 16.57 -10.18
N THR A 143 -4.86 16.43 -9.50
CA THR A 143 -4.94 15.85 -8.14
C THR A 143 -5.58 14.46 -8.13
N THR A 144 -5.32 13.73 -7.06
CA THR A 144 -6.01 12.47 -6.73
C THR A 144 -6.93 12.66 -5.53
N LEU A 145 -8.15 12.17 -5.64
CA LEU A 145 -9.16 12.16 -4.60
C LEU A 145 -9.46 10.72 -4.19
N THR A 146 -9.46 10.44 -2.89
CA THR A 146 -9.88 9.14 -2.34
C THR A 146 -10.91 9.31 -1.24
N PHE A 147 -11.96 8.50 -1.26
CA PHE A 147 -13.08 8.57 -0.30
C PHE A 147 -13.83 7.25 -0.24
N ARG A 148 -14.69 7.08 0.76
CA ARG A 148 -15.62 5.94 0.84
C ARG A 148 -16.98 6.37 0.32
N SER A 149 -17.65 5.54 -0.46
CA SER A 149 -19.00 5.86 -0.97
C SER A 149 -19.90 4.65 -0.91
N SER A 150 -20.88 4.70 -0.02
CA SER A 150 -21.90 3.66 0.14
C SER A 150 -22.71 3.43 -1.14
N ALA A 151 -22.90 4.49 -1.92
CA ALA A 151 -23.62 4.44 -3.19
C ALA A 151 -22.81 3.68 -4.26
N VAL A 152 -21.51 3.98 -4.38
CA VAL A 152 -20.61 3.25 -5.29
C VAL A 152 -20.48 1.78 -4.88
N ASP A 153 -20.35 1.51 -3.58
CA ASP A 153 -20.23 0.15 -3.05
C ASP A 153 -21.46 -0.71 -3.34
N ARG A 154 -22.67 -0.15 -3.23
CA ARG A 154 -23.90 -0.84 -3.60
C ARG A 154 -23.93 -1.19 -5.08
N CYS A 155 -23.50 -0.28 -5.95
CA CYS A 155 -23.48 -0.51 -7.40
C CYS A 155 -22.42 -1.54 -7.81
N LEU A 156 -21.31 -1.62 -7.09
CA LEU A 156 -20.17 -2.46 -7.45
C LEU A 156 -20.06 -3.77 -6.67
N ARG A 157 -20.97 -4.03 -5.72
CA ARG A 157 -20.98 -5.23 -4.87
C ARG A 157 -20.79 -6.53 -5.65
N HIS A 158 -21.41 -6.66 -6.82
CA HIS A 158 -21.34 -7.87 -7.66
C HIS A 158 -20.02 -8.04 -8.43
N PHE A 159 -19.23 -6.98 -8.57
CA PHE A 159 -17.95 -6.99 -9.28
C PHE A 159 -16.77 -7.05 -8.32
N VAL A 160 -16.95 -6.48 -7.12
CA VAL A 160 -15.94 -6.33 -6.08
C VAL A 160 -16.02 -7.46 -5.05
N GLY A 161 -17.21 -8.03 -4.83
CA GLY A 161 -17.41 -9.18 -3.94
C GLY A 161 -17.18 -10.49 -4.68
N GLY A 162 -16.04 -11.15 -4.45
CA GLY A 162 -15.79 -12.45 -5.07
C GLY A 162 -14.59 -13.26 -4.56
N ASN A 163 -13.57 -12.66 -3.96
CA ASN A 163 -12.39 -13.40 -3.52
C ASN A 163 -11.96 -12.96 -2.10
N GLU A 164 -12.72 -13.34 -1.08
CA GLU A 164 -12.11 -13.52 0.24
C GLU A 164 -11.29 -14.80 0.17
N ALA A 165 -10.00 -14.67 -0.13
CA ALA A 165 -9.10 -15.81 0.01
C ALA A 165 -9.10 -16.24 1.48
N SER A 166 -9.07 -17.54 1.76
CA SER A 166 -9.08 -18.10 3.12
C SER A 166 -7.98 -17.55 4.05
N ASN A 167 -6.98 -16.87 3.50
CA ASN A 167 -5.87 -16.24 4.20
C ASN A 167 -6.03 -14.72 4.47
N THR A 168 -7.15 -14.09 4.10
CA THR A 168 -7.38 -12.67 4.39
C THR A 168 -7.82 -12.47 5.84
N LEU A 169 -7.21 -11.49 6.51
CA LEU A 169 -7.60 -11.09 7.86
C LEU A 169 -9.01 -10.48 7.83
N PRO A 170 -9.92 -10.88 8.75
CA PRO A 170 -11.25 -10.31 8.86
C PRO A 170 -11.16 -8.79 9.03
N GLN A 171 -11.57 -8.08 7.99
CA GLN A 171 -11.69 -6.63 7.98
C GLN A 171 -13.07 -6.29 7.46
N LEU A 172 -13.69 -5.24 8.02
CA LEU A 172 -14.76 -4.54 7.31
C LEU A 172 -14.13 -4.01 6.01
N SER A 173 -14.35 -4.71 4.90
CA SER A 173 -13.89 -4.32 3.57
C SER A 173 -14.56 -2.99 3.21
N ALA A 174 -13.90 -1.91 3.58
CA ALA A 174 -14.28 -0.58 3.14
C ALA A 174 -13.56 -0.32 1.83
N ASN A 175 -14.28 -0.57 0.74
CA ASN A 175 -13.87 -0.14 -0.59
C ASN A 175 -13.57 1.36 -0.58
N ILE A 176 -12.49 1.75 -1.25
CA ILE A 176 -12.10 3.15 -1.39
C ILE A 176 -12.34 3.52 -2.85
N THR A 177 -13.20 4.50 -3.08
CA THR A 177 -13.34 5.12 -4.40
C THR A 177 -12.17 6.07 -4.61
N SER A 178 -11.57 6.02 -5.80
CA SER A 178 -10.45 6.86 -6.21
C SER A 178 -10.76 7.55 -7.53
N ILE A 179 -10.62 8.87 -7.58
CA ILE A 179 -10.69 9.67 -8.81
C ILE A 179 -9.32 10.31 -9.02
N MET A 180 -8.75 10.12 -10.21
CA MET A 180 -7.49 10.75 -10.62
C MET A 180 -7.76 11.57 -11.87
N HIS A 181 -7.33 12.82 -11.88
CA HIS A 181 -7.46 13.66 -13.05
C HIS A 181 -6.46 13.31 -14.14
N CYS A 182 -6.72 13.79 -15.36
CA CYS A 182 -5.74 13.73 -16.41
C CYS A 182 -4.45 14.47 -15.97
N GLY A 183 -3.31 13.78 -16.05
CA GLY A 183 -2.03 14.32 -15.58
C GLY A 183 -1.75 14.10 -14.09
N ALA A 184 -2.69 13.54 -13.30
CA ALA A 184 -2.46 13.28 -11.89
C ALA A 184 -1.48 12.11 -11.69
N LEU A 185 -0.57 12.28 -10.72
CA LEU A 185 0.41 11.28 -10.31
C LEU A 185 0.25 10.99 -8.82
N LEU A 186 0.12 9.70 -8.47
CA LEU A 186 0.34 9.20 -7.12
C LEU A 186 1.80 8.76 -7.00
N PRO A 187 2.60 9.43 -6.16
CA PRO A 187 4.02 9.13 -5.98
C PRO A 187 4.25 7.96 -5.01
N LEU A 188 5.52 7.59 -4.85
CA LEU A 188 5.95 6.40 -4.10
C LEU A 188 5.46 6.38 -2.65
N GLU A 189 5.44 7.52 -1.96
CA GLU A 189 4.99 7.63 -0.57
C GLU A 189 3.48 7.35 -0.40
N ALA A 190 2.68 7.46 -1.47
CA ALA A 190 1.27 7.09 -1.48
C ALA A 190 1.03 5.58 -1.68
N SER A 191 2.09 4.77 -1.81
CA SER A 191 1.99 3.31 -2.00
C SER A 191 1.25 2.61 -0.86
N ALA A 192 0.46 1.59 -1.16
CA ALA A 192 -0.24 0.81 -0.15
C ALA A 192 0.67 -0.27 0.49
N MET A 193 1.68 0.13 1.27
CA MET A 193 2.71 -0.79 1.77
C MET A 193 2.17 -1.91 2.66
N THR A 194 1.10 -1.66 3.41
CA THR A 194 0.62 -2.58 4.46
C THR A 194 -0.46 -3.57 4.00
N SER A 195 -0.87 -3.53 2.72
CA SER A 195 -1.99 -4.33 2.22
C SER A 195 -1.87 -4.59 0.73
N SER A 196 -2.29 -5.77 0.29
CA SER A 196 -2.58 -6.00 -1.13
C SER A 196 -3.72 -5.09 -1.58
N SER A 197 -3.57 -4.47 -2.75
CA SER A 197 -4.55 -3.56 -3.34
C SER A 197 -5.08 -4.13 -4.64
N THR A 198 -6.37 -4.41 -4.71
CA THR A 198 -7.08 -4.75 -5.95
C THR A 198 -7.83 -3.52 -6.44
N ILE A 199 -7.43 -2.98 -7.58
CA ILE A 199 -7.97 -1.75 -8.17
C ILE A 199 -8.82 -2.11 -9.39
N HIS A 200 -10.12 -1.89 -9.29
CA HIS A 200 -11.07 -2.01 -10.39
C HIS A 200 -11.21 -0.66 -11.08
N LEU A 201 -10.71 -0.54 -12.32
CA LEU A 201 -10.81 0.72 -13.07
C LEU A 201 -12.15 0.80 -13.78
N ILE A 202 -13.00 1.73 -13.35
CA ILE A 202 -14.34 1.91 -13.90
C ILE A 202 -14.26 2.73 -15.20
N THR A 203 -13.47 3.82 -15.18
CA THR A 203 -13.36 4.74 -16.31
C THR A 203 -11.96 5.32 -16.43
N GLY A 204 -11.59 5.75 -17.64
CA GLY A 204 -10.28 6.35 -17.92
C GLY A 204 -9.18 5.31 -18.08
N VAL A 205 -7.94 5.79 -17.94
CA VAL A 205 -6.72 5.02 -18.18
C VAL A 205 -5.68 5.43 -17.15
N ARG A 206 -5.02 4.45 -16.56
CA ARG A 206 -3.94 4.61 -15.57
C ARG A 206 -2.72 3.81 -16.01
N ILE A 207 -1.53 4.37 -15.79
CA ILE A 207 -0.25 3.71 -15.96
C ILE A 207 0.29 3.41 -14.57
N TYR A 208 0.73 2.18 -14.36
CA TYR A 208 1.31 1.70 -13.11
C TYR A 208 2.78 1.46 -13.30
N ILE A 209 3.59 1.92 -12.36
CA ILE A 209 5.00 1.56 -12.23
C ILE A 209 5.16 0.92 -10.85
N VAL A 210 5.51 -0.36 -10.82
CA VAL A 210 5.53 -1.15 -9.58
C VAL A 210 6.89 -1.84 -9.44
N TYR A 211 7.48 -1.75 -8.26
CA TYR A 211 8.75 -2.38 -7.95
C TYR A 211 8.56 -3.53 -6.94
N PRO A 212 9.33 -4.63 -7.05
CA PRO A 212 9.30 -5.71 -6.07
C PRO A 212 9.81 -5.24 -4.71
N PRO A 213 9.30 -5.82 -3.61
CA PRO A 213 9.76 -5.50 -2.25
C PRO A 213 11.10 -6.16 -1.91
N THR A 214 12.11 -6.04 -2.77
CA THR A 214 13.45 -6.58 -2.51
C THR A 214 14.14 -5.80 -1.38
N PRO A 215 15.08 -6.41 -0.62
CA PRO A 215 15.81 -5.69 0.43
C PRO A 215 16.44 -4.37 -0.05
N HIS A 216 16.97 -4.34 -1.29
CA HIS A 216 17.49 -3.14 -1.93
C HIS A 216 16.40 -2.07 -2.14
N ASN A 217 15.27 -2.45 -2.73
CA ASN A 217 14.17 -1.52 -2.99
C ASN A 217 13.55 -0.98 -1.71
N MET A 218 13.40 -1.82 -0.67
CA MET A 218 12.89 -1.39 0.64
C MET A 218 13.85 -0.43 1.35
N THR A 219 15.16 -0.66 1.27
CA THR A 219 16.18 0.26 1.81
C THR A 219 16.16 1.60 1.08
N THR A 220 16.07 1.57 -0.25
CA THR A 220 15.97 2.77 -1.09
C THR A 220 14.71 3.56 -0.79
N MET A 221 13.58 2.88 -0.63
CA MET A 221 12.30 3.48 -0.26
C MET A 221 12.35 4.12 1.13
N HIS A 222 12.94 3.45 2.12
CA HIS A 222 13.10 4.00 3.46
C HIS A 222 13.92 5.30 3.46
N LYS A 223 15.06 5.31 2.76
CA LYS A 223 15.87 6.53 2.61
C LYS A 223 15.08 7.67 1.97
N TYR A 224 14.32 7.36 0.91
CA TYR A 224 13.47 8.33 0.24
C TYR A 224 12.42 8.96 1.17
N LEU A 225 11.74 8.14 1.97
CA LEU A 225 10.73 8.63 2.94
C LEU A 225 11.36 9.55 4.00
N LEU A 226 12.55 9.19 4.50
CA LEU A 226 13.29 10.04 5.44
C LEU A 226 13.69 11.36 4.80
N ASP A 227 14.14 11.36 3.54
CA ASP A 227 14.52 12.56 2.82
C ASP A 227 13.31 13.49 2.59
N LEU A 228 12.12 12.94 2.31
CA LEU A 228 10.88 13.73 2.19
C LEU A 228 10.53 14.51 3.46
N THR A 229 10.80 13.95 4.64
CA THR A 229 10.53 14.66 5.90
C THR A 229 11.53 15.77 6.20
N LYS A 230 12.67 15.80 5.49
CA LYS A 230 13.78 16.74 5.73
C LYS A 230 13.92 17.82 4.67
N PHE A 231 13.55 17.52 3.42
CA PHE A 231 13.78 18.39 2.28
C PHE A 231 12.46 18.75 1.57
N PRO A 232 12.26 20.02 1.19
CA PRO A 232 10.99 20.52 0.66
C PRO A 232 10.67 20.11 -0.79
N ALA A 233 11.58 19.43 -1.49
CA ALA A 233 11.40 19.05 -2.89
C ALA A 233 11.77 17.56 -3.12
N PRO A 234 10.82 16.71 -3.51
CA PRO A 234 11.10 15.30 -3.79
C PRO A 234 11.96 15.13 -5.05
N LYS A 235 13.00 14.29 -4.98
CA LYS A 235 13.75 13.83 -6.15
C LYS A 235 13.19 12.50 -6.67
N HIS A 236 11.89 12.45 -6.96
CA HIS A 236 11.18 11.21 -7.33
C HIS A 236 11.87 10.43 -8.46
N ALA A 237 12.29 11.12 -9.53
CA ALA A 237 12.97 10.51 -10.67
C ALA A 237 14.28 9.82 -10.27
N ASN A 238 15.09 10.45 -9.42
CA ASN A 238 16.35 9.86 -8.97
C ASN A 238 16.12 8.60 -8.14
N VAL A 239 15.11 8.60 -7.27
CA VAL A 239 14.78 7.41 -6.48
C VAL A 239 14.26 6.29 -7.37
N CYS A 240 13.44 6.61 -8.38
CA CYS A 240 13.00 5.63 -9.37
C CYS A 240 14.18 5.05 -10.16
N ASN A 241 15.21 5.84 -10.45
CA ASN A 241 16.43 5.37 -11.10
C ASN A 241 17.21 4.37 -10.23
N ASP A 242 17.12 4.50 -8.91
CA ASP A 242 17.82 3.63 -7.94
C ASP A 242 17.05 2.34 -7.62
N LEU A 243 15.72 2.34 -7.82
CA LEU A 243 14.89 1.14 -7.70
C LEU A 243 15.16 0.14 -8.83
N GLN A 244 15.07 -1.14 -8.52
CA GLN A 244 15.45 -2.23 -9.40
C GLN A 244 14.26 -3.12 -9.76
N GLU A 245 14.33 -3.72 -10.95
CA GLU A 245 13.38 -4.72 -11.43
C GLU A 245 11.93 -4.21 -11.40
N GLY A 246 11.67 -3.00 -11.89
CA GLY A 246 10.32 -2.45 -11.96
C GLY A 246 9.51 -3.02 -13.13
N ILE A 247 8.20 -3.20 -12.94
CA ILE A 247 7.24 -3.43 -14.04
C ILE A 247 6.48 -2.15 -14.35
N THR A 248 6.06 -2.03 -15.60
CA THR A 248 5.12 -0.99 -16.03
C THR A 248 3.98 -1.58 -16.83
N PHE A 249 2.77 -1.10 -16.61
CA PHE A 249 1.60 -1.53 -17.37
C PHE A 249 0.50 -0.47 -17.46
N VAL A 250 -0.31 -0.57 -18.52
CA VAL A 250 -1.49 0.28 -18.72
C VAL A 250 -2.74 -0.46 -18.25
N GLN A 251 -3.46 0.13 -17.30
CA GLN A 251 -4.81 -0.28 -16.94
C GLN A 251 -5.83 0.60 -17.66
N ARG A 252 -6.72 -0.03 -18.41
CA ARG A 252 -7.85 0.58 -19.12
C ARG A 252 -9.17 0.26 -18.41
N ALA A 253 -10.19 1.08 -18.66
CA ALA A 253 -11.53 0.89 -18.09
C ALA A 253 -12.07 -0.54 -18.32
N GLY A 254 -12.62 -1.16 -17.26
CA GLY A 254 -13.08 -2.55 -17.24
C GLY A 254 -12.01 -3.56 -16.80
N GLN A 255 -10.76 -3.14 -16.65
CA GLN A 255 -9.68 -4.00 -16.15
C GLN A 255 -9.49 -3.86 -14.64
N THR A 256 -8.98 -4.92 -14.03
CA THR A 256 -8.61 -4.99 -12.62
C THR A 256 -7.11 -5.20 -12.50
N ALA A 257 -6.46 -4.37 -11.68
CA ALA A 257 -5.04 -4.50 -11.34
C ALA A 257 -4.90 -4.94 -9.88
N THR A 258 -4.09 -5.95 -9.59
CA THR A 258 -3.77 -6.35 -8.22
C THR A 258 -2.31 -6.04 -7.92
N ILE A 259 -2.05 -5.29 -6.86
CA ILE A 259 -0.73 -4.90 -6.38
C ILE A 259 -0.48 -5.56 -5.03
N PRO A 260 0.58 -6.37 -4.87
CA PRO A 260 0.93 -7.00 -3.59
C PRO A 260 1.35 -5.98 -2.52
N PRO A 261 1.33 -6.35 -1.23
CA PRO A 261 1.83 -5.47 -0.18
C PRO A 261 3.33 -5.15 -0.38
N PHE A 262 3.78 -4.07 0.24
CA PHE A 262 5.16 -3.57 0.23
C PHE A 262 5.79 -3.23 -1.13
N CYS A 263 5.06 -3.32 -2.24
CA CYS A 263 5.58 -2.94 -3.55
C CYS A 263 5.58 -1.41 -3.68
N PRO A 264 6.75 -0.74 -3.79
CA PRO A 264 6.78 0.68 -4.13
C PRO A 264 6.08 0.89 -5.47
N THR A 265 5.10 1.78 -5.50
CA THR A 265 4.18 1.95 -6.62
C THR A 265 3.98 3.42 -6.95
N MET A 266 4.08 3.76 -8.23
CA MET A 266 3.60 5.02 -8.78
C MET A 266 2.42 4.75 -9.72
N ILE A 267 1.45 5.67 -9.71
CA ILE A 267 0.29 5.58 -10.58
C ILE A 267 0.11 6.91 -11.29
N PHE A 268 0.08 6.88 -12.61
CA PHE A 268 -0.14 8.06 -13.43
C PHE A 268 -1.45 7.94 -14.20
N SER A 269 -2.25 9.00 -14.28
CA SER A 269 -3.53 8.97 -14.99
C SER A 269 -3.45 9.76 -16.30
N THR A 270 -3.39 9.06 -17.43
CA THR A 270 -3.30 9.69 -18.77
C THR A 270 -4.60 10.36 -19.20
N THR A 271 -5.72 9.95 -18.60
CA THR A 271 -7.04 10.58 -18.74
C THR A 271 -7.70 10.72 -17.37
N THR A 272 -8.70 11.57 -17.22
CA THR A 272 -9.53 11.58 -16.00
C THR A 272 -10.13 10.19 -15.80
N SER A 273 -9.83 9.59 -14.66
CA SER A 273 -10.08 8.20 -14.35
C SER A 273 -10.73 8.02 -12.99
N ALA A 274 -11.54 6.97 -12.87
CA ALA A 274 -12.20 6.62 -11.62
C ALA A 274 -12.18 5.10 -11.42
N GLY A 275 -11.89 4.67 -10.21
CA GLY A 275 -11.81 3.27 -9.84
C GLY A 275 -12.18 3.02 -8.39
N VAL A 276 -12.36 1.75 -8.05
CA VAL A 276 -12.54 1.27 -6.68
C VAL A 276 -11.35 0.43 -6.27
N ILE A 277 -10.79 0.74 -5.11
CA ILE A 277 -9.67 0.07 -4.50
C ILE A 277 -10.20 -0.79 -3.35
N VAL A 278 -9.90 -2.08 -3.41
CA VAL A 278 -10.14 -3.05 -2.35
C VAL A 278 -8.80 -3.35 -1.71
N ARG A 279 -8.65 -3.06 -0.42
CA ARG A 279 -7.44 -3.41 0.32
C ARG A 279 -7.69 -4.66 1.14
N SER A 280 -6.81 -5.64 1.00
CA SER A 280 -6.81 -6.86 1.78
C SER A 280 -5.48 -7.02 2.49
N ARG A 281 -5.54 -7.42 3.76
CA ARG A 281 -4.37 -7.79 4.55
C ARG A 281 -4.42 -9.28 4.77
N CYS A 282 -3.31 -9.97 4.59
CA CYS A 282 -3.28 -11.42 4.76
C CYS A 282 -2.57 -11.80 6.06
N HIS A 283 -2.91 -12.97 6.59
CA HIS A 283 -2.25 -13.54 7.76
C HIS A 283 -0.73 -13.68 7.57
N ASN A 284 -0.29 -13.99 6.35
CA ASN A 284 1.12 -14.20 6.01
C ASN A 284 1.93 -12.88 5.98
N ASP A 285 1.28 -11.72 5.87
CA ASP A 285 1.96 -10.43 5.74
C ASP A 285 2.24 -9.75 7.10
N VAL A 286 1.73 -10.32 8.20
CA VAL A 286 1.80 -9.68 9.54
C VAL A 286 3.23 -9.62 10.06
N SER A 287 4.01 -10.69 9.89
CA SER A 287 5.44 -10.71 10.25
C SER A 287 6.24 -9.65 9.51
N MET A 288 5.95 -9.48 8.21
CA MET A 288 6.59 -8.47 7.37
C MET A 288 6.24 -7.05 7.83
N ARG A 289 4.98 -6.78 8.20
CA ARG A 289 4.58 -5.49 8.78
C ARG A 289 5.25 -5.18 10.11
N LEU A 290 5.52 -6.20 10.91
CA LEU A 290 6.30 -6.02 12.13
C LEU A 290 7.77 -5.73 11.83
N THR A 291 8.34 -6.39 10.83
CA THR A 291 9.73 -6.18 10.39
C THR A 291 9.94 -4.81 9.76
N GLN A 292 8.95 -4.32 9.01
CA GLN A 292 8.99 -3.06 8.27
C GLN A 292 8.33 -1.90 9.05
N VAL A 293 8.28 -1.98 10.38
CA VAL A 293 7.51 -1.03 11.19
C VAL A 293 8.02 0.41 11.07
N GLU A 294 9.35 0.60 11.00
CA GLU A 294 9.96 1.92 10.81
C GLU A 294 9.59 2.52 9.46
N LEU A 295 9.67 1.73 8.39
CA LEU A 295 9.26 2.14 7.05
C LEU A 295 7.80 2.63 7.03
N ILE A 296 6.89 1.92 7.72
CA ILE A 296 5.48 2.31 7.79
C ILE A 296 5.31 3.65 8.51
N VAL A 297 6.04 3.85 9.62
CA VAL A 297 6.01 5.11 10.39
C VAL A 297 6.52 6.26 9.53
N ASP A 298 7.64 6.07 8.85
CA ASP A 298 8.23 7.12 8.01
C ASP A 298 7.38 7.40 6.78
N GLN A 299 6.67 6.40 6.25
CA GLN A 299 5.70 6.60 5.19
C GLN A 299 4.55 7.51 5.65
N ILE A 300 3.97 7.23 6.82
CA ILE A 300 2.87 8.02 7.37
C ILE A 300 3.34 9.47 7.59
N ARG A 301 4.54 9.65 8.16
CA ARG A 301 5.13 10.98 8.37
C ARG A 301 5.42 11.71 7.07
N ALA A 302 5.92 11.03 6.05
CA ALA A 302 6.17 11.62 4.74
C ALA A 302 4.86 12.10 4.09
N VAL A 303 3.80 11.28 4.14
CA VAL A 303 2.48 11.67 3.64
C VAL A 303 1.91 12.83 4.44
N GLN A 304 2.00 12.81 5.77
CA GLN A 304 1.58 13.93 6.62
C GLN A 304 2.33 15.22 6.26
N HIS A 305 3.65 15.14 6.05
CA HIS A 305 4.46 16.29 5.65
C HIS A 305 4.02 16.84 4.29
N VAL A 306 3.88 15.99 3.28
CA VAL A 306 3.47 16.39 1.92
C VAL A 306 2.05 16.95 1.89
N CYS A 307 1.13 16.35 2.64
CA CYS A 307 -0.27 16.78 2.73
C CYS A 307 -0.51 17.90 3.76
N GLN A 308 0.54 18.35 4.47
CA GLN A 308 0.46 19.33 5.57
C GLN A 308 -0.52 18.92 6.68
N GLU A 309 -0.61 17.62 6.97
CA GLU A 309 -1.38 17.08 8.07
C GLU A 309 -0.53 17.04 9.35
N THR A 310 -1.09 17.47 10.48
CA THR A 310 -0.37 17.58 11.75
C THR A 310 -0.84 16.60 12.83
N ALA A 311 -1.88 15.82 12.55
CA ALA A 311 -2.48 14.92 13.53
C ALA A 311 -1.90 13.52 13.45
N ASP A 312 -1.46 12.98 14.59
CA ASP A 312 -0.91 11.61 14.73
C ASP A 312 -1.99 10.51 14.76
N THR A 313 -3.25 10.84 14.44
CA THR A 313 -4.37 9.88 14.42
C THR A 313 -4.12 8.72 13.46
N SER A 314 -3.39 8.96 12.37
CA SER A 314 -2.96 7.93 11.41
C SER A 314 -1.97 6.93 12.03
N LEU A 315 -1.02 7.39 12.86
CA LEU A 315 -0.04 6.52 13.53
C LEU A 315 -0.72 5.66 14.60
N GLU A 316 -1.63 6.24 15.39
CA GLU A 316 -2.44 5.46 16.35
C GLU A 316 -3.25 4.39 15.61
N TYR A 317 -3.95 4.77 14.54
CA TYR A 317 -4.76 3.85 13.74
C TYR A 317 -3.94 2.65 13.25
N HIS A 318 -2.79 2.89 12.62
CA HIS A 318 -1.95 1.83 12.06
C HIS A 318 -1.29 0.97 13.15
N THR A 319 -0.93 1.55 14.29
CA THR A 319 -0.38 0.81 15.44
C THR A 319 -1.42 -0.13 16.05
N VAL A 320 -2.63 0.38 16.33
CA VAL A 320 -3.76 -0.41 16.84
C VAL A 320 -4.18 -1.48 15.83
N GLN A 321 -4.12 -1.15 14.54
CA GLN A 321 -4.40 -2.07 13.46
C GLN A 321 -3.40 -3.23 13.43
N LEU A 322 -2.09 -2.97 13.52
CA LEU A 322 -1.06 -4.02 13.60
C LEU A 322 -1.26 -4.92 14.82
N TYR A 323 -1.57 -4.35 15.99
CA TYR A 323 -1.93 -5.13 17.19
C TYR A 323 -3.12 -6.07 16.94
N LYS A 324 -4.20 -5.56 16.31
CA LYS A 324 -5.39 -6.37 15.99
C LYS A 324 -5.06 -7.52 15.04
N ASP A 325 -4.16 -7.30 14.09
CA ASP A 325 -3.76 -8.32 13.12
C ASP A 325 -2.90 -9.41 13.77
N VAL A 326 -1.95 -9.02 14.62
CA VAL A 326 -1.20 -9.96 15.48
C VAL A 326 -2.16 -10.79 16.34
N SER A 327 -3.11 -10.14 17.00
CA SER A 327 -4.13 -10.84 17.80
C SER A 327 -4.98 -11.79 16.96
N THR A 328 -5.29 -11.43 15.71
CA THR A 328 -6.09 -12.27 14.81
C THR A 328 -5.29 -13.46 14.32
N VAL A 329 -4.00 -13.32 14.01
CA VAL A 329 -3.11 -14.45 13.66
C VAL A 329 -3.08 -15.48 14.77
N PHE A 330 -2.98 -15.05 16.03
CA PHE A 330 -2.96 -15.97 17.17
C PHE A 330 -4.30 -16.60 17.51
N ARG A 331 -5.41 -15.92 17.21
CA ARG A 331 -6.77 -16.41 17.50
C ARG A 331 -7.41 -17.17 16.32
N ALA A 332 -6.83 -17.10 15.13
CA ALA A 332 -7.34 -17.79 13.96
C ALA A 332 -7.02 -19.29 14.00
N SER A 333 -8.06 -20.08 14.29
CA SER A 333 -8.18 -21.51 14.02
C SER A 333 -7.49 -22.49 14.98
N GLU A 334 -7.96 -23.75 14.89
CA GLU A 334 -7.45 -24.93 15.59
C GLU A 334 -5.95 -25.18 15.31
N PRO A 335 -5.24 -25.90 16.21
CA PRO A 335 -3.86 -26.30 16.01
C PRO A 335 -3.64 -26.90 14.61
N SER A 336 -2.76 -26.31 13.82
CA SER A 336 -2.47 -26.79 12.46
C SER A 336 -1.06 -26.41 12.03
N THR A 337 -0.46 -27.19 11.14
CA THR A 337 0.89 -26.91 10.63
C THR A 337 1.03 -25.51 10.02
N PRO A 338 0.06 -24.97 9.24
CA PRO A 338 0.13 -23.60 8.74
C PRO A 338 0.06 -22.54 9.85
N ALA A 339 -0.81 -22.73 10.86
CA ALA A 339 -0.91 -21.82 12.00
C ALA A 339 0.40 -21.78 12.80
N ARG A 340 0.99 -22.95 13.07
CA ARG A 340 2.29 -23.07 13.76
C ARG A 340 3.41 -22.36 12.99
N ARG A 341 3.49 -22.53 11.66
CA ARG A 341 4.49 -21.83 10.82
C ARG A 341 4.32 -20.31 10.88
N ARG A 342 3.08 -19.80 10.85
CA ARG A 342 2.81 -18.36 10.98
C ARG A 342 3.26 -17.81 12.34
N SER A 343 2.97 -18.53 13.43
CA SER A 343 3.42 -18.14 14.77
C SER A 343 4.96 -18.10 14.89
N LEU A 344 5.66 -19.07 14.29
CA LEU A 344 7.12 -19.07 14.23
C LEU A 344 7.69 -17.91 13.41
N ALA A 345 7.13 -17.65 12.22
CA ALA A 345 7.54 -16.51 11.40
C ALA A 345 7.30 -15.17 12.10
N LEU A 346 6.19 -15.04 12.84
CA LEU A 346 5.92 -13.88 13.66
C LEU A 346 6.87 -13.79 14.85
N GLY A 347 7.28 -14.92 15.45
CA GLY A 347 8.26 -14.98 16.54
C GLY A 347 9.64 -14.52 16.11
N ALA A 348 10.10 -14.96 14.94
CA ALA A 348 11.33 -14.46 14.31
C ALA A 348 11.27 -12.94 14.08
N ALA A 349 10.17 -12.43 13.49
CA ALA A 349 10.00 -10.99 13.29
C ALA A 349 9.92 -10.22 14.63
N TRP A 350 9.34 -10.82 15.67
CA TRP A 350 9.18 -10.23 16.99
C TRP A 350 10.51 -10.04 17.71
N LYS A 351 11.38 -11.04 17.64
CA LYS A 351 12.69 -11.04 18.29
C LYS A 351 13.45 -9.74 18.05
N ASP A 352 13.45 -9.26 16.81
CA ASP A 352 14.21 -8.08 16.41
C ASP A 352 13.41 -6.76 16.49
N ASN A 353 12.08 -6.81 16.62
CA ASN A 353 11.21 -5.63 16.47
C ASN A 353 10.28 -5.33 17.65
N HIS A 354 10.28 -6.16 18.70
CA HIS A 354 9.38 -6.00 19.85
C HIS A 354 9.55 -4.66 20.58
N THR A 355 10.79 -4.19 20.74
CA THR A 355 11.10 -2.89 21.38
C THR A 355 10.52 -1.73 20.60
N ARG A 356 10.68 -1.75 19.27
CA ARG A 356 10.14 -0.74 18.35
C ARG A 356 8.62 -0.74 18.38
N PHE A 357 7.99 -1.91 18.31
CA PHE A 357 6.54 -2.01 18.38
C PHE A 357 5.98 -1.51 19.72
N ARG A 358 6.63 -1.84 20.84
CA ARG A 358 6.29 -1.32 22.16
C ARG A 358 6.40 0.21 22.22
N ALA A 359 7.50 0.76 21.70
CA ALA A 359 7.71 2.21 21.65
C ALA A 359 6.61 2.94 20.84
N LEU A 360 6.08 2.32 19.77
CA LEU A 360 4.95 2.90 19.03
C LEU A 360 3.66 2.92 19.84
N ILE A 361 3.39 1.85 20.60
CA ILE A 361 2.23 1.81 21.51
C ILE A 361 2.35 2.90 22.57
N GLU A 362 3.53 3.02 23.18
CA GLU A 362 3.80 3.99 24.24
C GLU A 362 3.77 5.44 23.73
N GLY A 363 4.27 5.68 22.50
CA GLY A 363 4.36 7.01 21.90
C GLY A 363 3.06 7.52 21.27
N TYR A 364 2.27 6.64 20.63
CA TYR A 364 1.20 7.07 19.73
C TYR A 364 -0.20 6.58 20.08
N VAL A 365 -0.35 5.60 20.97
CA VAL A 365 -1.68 5.06 21.31
C VAL A 365 -2.28 5.80 22.51
N SER A 366 -3.57 6.13 22.44
CA SER A 366 -4.31 6.76 23.54
C SER A 366 -4.31 5.92 24.81
N GLN A 367 -4.26 6.56 25.98
CA GLN A 367 -3.99 5.89 27.28
C GLN A 367 -4.89 4.68 27.57
N PRO A 368 -6.24 4.74 27.39
CA PRO A 368 -7.10 3.57 27.67
C PRO A 368 -6.81 2.37 26.76
N LEU A 369 -6.44 2.62 25.50
CA LEU A 369 -6.07 1.58 24.55
C LEU A 369 -4.64 1.08 24.78
N LYS A 370 -3.72 1.99 25.13
CA LYS A 370 -2.33 1.69 25.45
C LYS A 370 -2.23 0.66 26.57
N ASP A 371 -2.87 0.91 27.71
CA ASP A 371 -2.85 0.02 28.87
C ASP A 371 -3.44 -1.37 28.54
N LYS A 372 -4.51 -1.36 27.75
CA LYS A 372 -5.14 -2.59 27.27
C LYS A 372 -4.20 -3.38 26.36
N ILE A 373 -3.50 -2.74 25.42
CA ILE A 373 -2.59 -3.41 24.49
C ILE A 373 -1.38 -3.96 25.24
N LEU A 374 -0.70 -3.11 26.04
CA LEU A 374 0.51 -3.48 26.78
C LEU A 374 0.29 -4.71 27.68
N LYS A 375 -0.88 -4.79 28.35
CA LYS A 375 -1.26 -5.92 29.20
C LYS A 375 -1.63 -7.19 28.41
N ASN A 376 -2.18 -7.05 27.21
CA ASN A 376 -2.72 -8.18 26.45
C ASN A 376 -1.67 -8.88 25.59
N VAL A 377 -0.61 -8.19 25.14
CA VAL A 377 0.40 -8.79 24.26
C VAL A 377 1.05 -10.05 24.87
N PRO A 378 1.54 -10.05 26.13
CA PRO A 378 2.09 -11.27 26.73
C PRO A 378 1.07 -12.41 26.82
N ARG A 379 -0.21 -12.08 27.07
CA ARG A 379 -1.32 -13.06 27.16
C ARG A 379 -1.64 -13.67 25.79
N LEU A 380 -1.56 -12.87 24.73
CA LEU A 380 -1.77 -13.34 23.35
C LEU A 380 -0.68 -14.32 22.93
N TRP A 381 0.59 -14.03 23.25
CA TRP A 381 1.69 -14.96 23.02
C TRP A 381 1.54 -16.25 23.81
N ASN A 382 1.15 -16.16 25.09
CA ASN A 382 0.90 -17.35 25.90
C ASN A 382 -0.22 -18.22 25.31
N PHE A 383 -1.30 -17.58 24.86
CA PHE A 383 -2.38 -18.28 24.16
C PHE A 383 -1.86 -19.00 22.91
N ALA A 384 -1.05 -18.33 22.09
CA ALA A 384 -0.48 -18.94 20.88
C ALA A 384 0.45 -20.13 21.20
N VAL A 385 1.24 -20.02 22.27
CA VAL A 385 2.12 -21.11 22.74
C VAL A 385 1.32 -22.33 23.17
N GLN A 386 0.29 -22.13 23.99
CA GLN A 386 -0.58 -23.19 24.47
C GLN A 386 -1.44 -23.80 23.35
N ASN A 387 -2.00 -22.97 22.47
CA ASN A 387 -2.88 -23.43 21.40
C ASN A 387 -2.14 -24.13 20.25
N GLN A 388 -0.81 -24.04 20.17
CA GLN A 388 -0.01 -24.69 19.13
C GLN A 388 0.98 -25.72 19.69
N ASP A 389 0.84 -26.06 20.97
CA ASP A 389 1.68 -27.02 21.71
C ASP A 389 3.18 -26.80 21.48
N PHE A 390 3.63 -25.54 21.61
CA PHE A 390 5.05 -25.23 21.50
C PHE A 390 5.81 -25.72 22.74
N GLU A 391 6.83 -26.56 22.53
CA GLU A 391 7.75 -26.99 23.59
C GLU A 391 8.85 -25.95 23.86
N GLU A 392 9.19 -25.15 22.85
CA GLU A 392 10.18 -24.08 22.92
C GLU A 392 9.52 -22.72 22.73
N CYS A 393 10.11 -21.67 23.31
CA CYS A 393 9.68 -20.30 23.08
C CYS A 393 9.79 -19.96 21.58
N PRO A 394 8.70 -19.57 20.89
CA PRO A 394 8.72 -19.30 19.44
C PRO A 394 9.51 -18.04 19.05
N VAL A 395 10.00 -17.25 20.02
CA VAL A 395 10.77 -16.02 19.80
C VAL A 395 12.29 -16.27 19.93
N CYS A 396 12.71 -17.07 20.91
CA CYS A 396 14.13 -17.29 21.22
C CYS A 396 14.59 -18.75 21.28
N ASN A 397 13.69 -19.71 21.03
CA ASN A 397 13.96 -21.15 21.01
C ASN A 397 14.47 -21.74 22.33
N VAL A 398 14.19 -21.09 23.47
CA VAL A 398 14.49 -21.65 24.79
C VAL A 398 13.42 -22.70 25.14
N ASP A 399 13.84 -23.87 25.64
CA ASP A 399 12.94 -24.92 26.10
C ASP A 399 12.06 -24.41 27.26
N LEU A 400 10.74 -24.52 27.10
CA LEU A 400 9.78 -24.06 28.10
C LEU A 400 9.72 -24.98 29.32
N LYS A 401 10.14 -26.25 29.20
CA LYS A 401 10.26 -27.20 30.30
C LYS A 401 11.43 -26.85 31.21
N ASP A 402 12.52 -26.36 30.64
CA ASP A 402 13.73 -25.94 31.36
C ASP A 402 13.54 -24.64 32.16
N LEU A 403 12.57 -23.81 31.78
CA LEU A 403 12.39 -22.49 32.38
C LEU A 403 11.84 -22.52 33.81
N GLY A 404 11.22 -23.61 34.28
CA GLY A 404 10.64 -23.72 35.63
C GLY A 404 9.63 -22.61 36.01
N MET A 405 9.26 -21.77 35.04
CA MET A 405 8.54 -20.50 35.15
C MET A 405 7.48 -20.47 34.05
N ALA A 406 6.30 -19.94 34.36
CA ALA A 406 5.23 -19.81 33.37
C ALA A 406 5.70 -18.93 32.18
N PHE A 407 5.46 -19.38 30.94
CA PHE A 407 5.87 -18.70 29.70
C PHE A 407 5.68 -17.16 29.73
N ILE A 408 4.59 -16.68 30.32
CA ILE A 408 4.30 -15.24 30.48
C ILE A 408 5.43 -14.49 31.19
N ALA A 409 6.02 -15.04 32.24
CA ALA A 409 7.10 -14.38 33.00
C ALA A 409 8.37 -14.26 32.14
N HIS A 410 8.75 -15.35 31.46
CA HIS A 410 9.86 -15.33 30.50
C HIS A 410 9.60 -14.30 29.39
N PHE A 411 8.42 -14.32 28.78
CA PHE A 411 8.08 -13.42 27.69
C PHE A 411 8.13 -11.94 28.11
N ARG A 412 7.61 -11.62 29.29
CA ARG A 412 7.62 -10.25 29.82
C ARG A 412 9.03 -9.70 29.99
N LYS A 413 9.91 -10.52 30.54
CA LYS A 413 11.31 -10.17 30.82
C LYS A 413 12.13 -10.05 29.54
N GLU A 414 12.10 -11.09 28.70
CA GLU A 414 13.03 -11.21 27.56
C GLU A 414 12.50 -10.60 26.26
N HIS A 415 11.17 -10.53 26.08
CA HIS A 415 10.56 -10.18 24.78
C HIS A 415 9.54 -9.03 24.85
N TRP A 416 9.33 -8.47 26.05
CA TRP A 416 8.43 -7.33 26.25
C TRP A 416 9.05 -6.20 27.05
N ASN A 417 10.22 -6.38 27.67
CA ASN A 417 10.88 -5.38 28.52
C ASN A 417 9.95 -4.77 29.58
N GLU A 418 9.03 -5.56 30.12
CA GLU A 418 8.29 -5.17 31.31
C GLU A 418 9.28 -5.31 32.47
N ALA A 419 9.65 -4.19 33.11
CA ALA A 419 10.49 -4.23 34.30
C ALA A 419 9.86 -5.20 35.31
N GLU A 420 10.69 -6.00 36.00
CA GLU A 420 10.20 -6.78 37.13
C GLU A 420 9.60 -5.79 38.14
N ASP A 421 8.27 -5.74 38.21
CA ASP A 421 7.57 -5.05 39.28
C ASP A 421 8.01 -5.71 40.57
N ASN A 422 9.01 -5.11 41.23
CA ASN A 422 9.34 -5.36 42.63
C ASN A 422 8.21 -4.80 43.49
N THR A 423 7.02 -5.39 43.38
CA THR A 423 6.00 -5.28 44.43
C THR A 423 5.97 -6.62 45.15
N GLN A 424 6.69 -6.62 46.29
CA GLN A 424 6.52 -7.58 47.38
C GLN A 424 5.08 -7.60 47.88
#